data_AF-T1BUU3-F1
#
_entry.id   AF-T1BUU3-F1
#
_cell.length_a   1.000
_cell.length_b   1.000
_cell.length_c   1.000
_cell.angle_alpha   90.00
_cell.angle_beta   90.00
_cell.angle_gamma   90.00
#
_symmetry.space_group_name_H-M   'P 1'
#
loop_
_entity.id
_entity.type
_entity.pdbx_description
1 polymer ?
#
loop_
_entity_poly.entity_id
_entity_poly.type
_entity_poly.pdbx_seq_one_letter_code
_entity_poly.pdbx_strand_id
1 'polypeptide(L)'
;MVLGHSLGEYSALVAAGALSVTDALLLVHRRGSFMQEAVPAGTGLMAAVLGPERSEVDRVLEGVRKATGGIVSVANDNCPGQCVIAGEK
;
A
#
# COMPACT_ATOMS: atom_id res chain seq x y z
N MET A 1 -4.38 13.41 -19.15
CA MET A 1 -4.80 12.94 -17.81
C MET A 1 -3.56 12.35 -17.14
N VAL A 2 -3.28 12.67 -15.87
CA VAL A 2 -2.13 12.14 -15.13
C VAL A 2 -2.61 11.35 -13.92
N LEU A 3 -1.92 10.26 -13.60
CA LEU A 3 -2.20 9.39 -12.46
C LEU A 3 -0.87 9.00 -11.82
N GLY A 4 -0.90 8.82 -10.50
CA GLY A 4 0.25 8.35 -9.74
C GLY A 4 -0.20 7.37 -8.69
N HIS A 5 0.53 6.27 -8.52
CA HIS A 5 0.17 5.22 -7.59
C HIS A 5 0.90 5.41 -6.26
N SER A 6 0.18 5.32 -5.14
CA SER A 6 0.72 5.49 -3.78
C SER A 6 1.48 6.83 -3.67
N LEU A 7 2.78 6.82 -3.38
CA LEU A 7 3.58 8.05 -3.32
C LEU A 7 3.53 8.89 -4.61
N GLY A 8 3.36 8.24 -5.77
CA GLY A 8 3.31 8.92 -7.07
C GLY A 8 2.11 9.86 -7.22
N GLU A 9 1.05 9.70 -6.41
CA GLU A 9 -0.14 10.55 -6.48
C GLU A 9 0.20 12.03 -6.23
N TYR A 10 1.12 12.31 -5.30
CA TYR A 10 1.61 13.67 -5.04
C TYR A 10 2.29 14.29 -6.26
N SER A 11 3.13 13.50 -6.96
CA SER A 11 3.75 13.96 -8.21
C SER A 11 2.73 14.20 -9.32
N ALA A 12 1.69 13.36 -9.41
CA ALA A 12 0.60 13.55 -10.37
C ALA A 12 -0.20 14.83 -10.07
N LEU A 13 -0.48 15.12 -8.79
CA LEU A 13 -1.16 16.35 -8.37
C LEU A 13 -0.33 17.61 -8.66
N VAL A 14 0.99 17.54 -8.49
CA VAL A 14 1.90 18.64 -8.89
C VAL A 14 1.89 18.82 -10.41
N ALA A 15 2.01 17.73 -11.18
CA ALA A 15 1.97 17.78 -12.65
C ALA A 15 0.63 18.31 -13.18
N ALA A 16 -0.47 18.07 -12.46
CA ALA A 16 -1.80 18.59 -12.77
C ALA A 16 -2.00 20.04 -12.31
N GLY A 17 -1.05 20.65 -11.59
CA GLY A 17 -1.15 22.01 -11.04
C GLY A 17 -2.07 22.13 -9.81
N ALA A 18 -2.50 21.01 -9.23
CA ALA A 18 -3.36 20.99 -8.03
C ALA A 18 -2.58 21.24 -6.73
N LEU A 19 -1.28 20.96 -6.72
CA LEU A 19 -0.38 21.24 -5.61
C LEU A 19 0.87 21.98 -6.11
N SER A 20 1.40 22.87 -5.28
CA SER A 20 2.76 23.37 -5.47
C SER A 20 3.78 22.27 -5.13
N VAL A 21 4.99 22.36 -5.69
CA VAL A 21 6.09 21.45 -5.37
C VAL A 21 6.38 21.47 -3.85
N THR A 22 6.39 22.67 -3.25
CA THR A 22 6.68 22.85 -1.82
C THR A 22 5.65 22.15 -0.94
N ASP A 23 4.35 22.32 -1.25
CA ASP A 23 3.29 21.66 -0.47
C ASP A 23 3.35 20.15 -0.61
N ALA A 24 3.58 19.65 -1.83
CA ALA A 24 3.73 18.21 -2.08
C ALA A 24 4.90 17.62 -1.29
N LEU A 25 6.05 18.30 -1.23
CA LEU A 25 7.21 17.85 -0.44
C LEU A 25 6.88 17.79 1.06
N LEU A 26 6.20 18.81 1.60
CA LEU A 26 5.80 18.84 3.01
C LEU A 26 4.82 17.69 3.33
N LEU A 27 3.85 17.44 2.45
CA LEU A 27 2.89 16.35 2.60
C LEU A 27 3.56 14.98 2.53
N VAL A 28 4.47 14.78 1.57
CA VAL A 28 5.23 13.54 1.43
C VAL A 28 6.08 13.27 2.67
N HIS A 29 6.76 14.29 3.19
CA HIS A 29 7.55 14.17 4.42
C HIS A 29 6.67 13.75 5.61
N ARG A 30 5.57 14.47 5.85
CA ARG A 30 4.64 14.16 6.94
C ARG A 30 4.04 12.76 6.79
N ARG A 31 3.64 12.37 5.58
CA ARG A 31 3.14 11.01 5.30
C ARG A 31 4.16 9.95 5.70
N GLY A 32 5.43 10.14 5.32
CA GLY A 32 6.51 9.22 5.70
C GLY A 32 6.69 9.11 7.20
N SER A 33 6.70 10.23 7.91
CA SER A 33 6.81 10.25 9.39
C SER A 33 5.65 9.53 10.05
N PHE A 34 4.41 9.83 9.63
CA PHE A 34 3.21 9.17 10.19
C PHE A 34 3.19 7.67 9.91
N MET A 35 3.64 7.23 8.72
CA MET A 35 3.78 5.80 8.42
C MET A 35 4.80 5.12 9.34
N GLN A 36 5.89 5.80 9.67
CA GLN A 36 6.93 5.26 10.55
C GLN A 36 6.50 5.23 12.03
N GLU A 37 5.68 6.19 12.46
CA GLU A 37 5.14 6.29 13.82
C GLU A 37 4.00 5.30 14.07
N ALA A 38 3.21 4.97 13.04
CA ALA A 38 2.00 4.15 13.17
C ALA A 38 2.27 2.70 13.57
N VAL A 39 3.44 2.14 13.23
CA VAL A 39 3.78 0.74 13.51
C VAL A 39 5.22 0.60 14.00
N PRO A 40 5.48 -0.16 15.10
CA PRO A 40 6.85 -0.41 15.55
C PRO A 40 7.68 -1.09 14.47
N ALA A 41 8.94 -0.67 14.34
CA ALA A 41 9.85 -1.23 13.34
C ALA A 41 9.93 -2.76 13.44
N GLY A 42 9.80 -3.44 12.29
CA GLY A 42 9.92 -4.89 12.19
C GLY A 42 8.67 -5.70 12.52
N THR A 43 7.54 -5.05 12.87
CA THR A 43 6.26 -5.74 13.15
C THR A 43 5.43 -6.00 11.90
N GLY A 44 5.49 -5.11 10.92
CA GLY A 44 4.81 -5.24 9.63
C GLY A 44 5.69 -5.83 8.54
N LEU A 45 5.07 -6.51 7.57
CA LEU A 45 5.70 -7.02 6.36
C LEU A 45 4.80 -6.78 5.15
N MET A 46 5.42 -6.61 3.98
CA MET A 46 4.75 -6.64 2.68
C MET A 46 5.37 -7.70 1.79
N ALA A 47 4.55 -8.38 1.00
CA ALA A 47 4.99 -9.39 0.05
C ALA A 47 4.25 -9.28 -1.29
N ALA A 48 4.99 -9.43 -2.39
CA ALA A 48 4.40 -9.55 -3.72
C ALA A 48 3.89 -10.97 -3.93
N VAL A 49 2.67 -11.09 -4.45
CA VAL A 49 2.04 -12.36 -4.80
C VAL A 49 1.84 -12.38 -6.32
N LEU A 50 2.42 -13.38 -6.99
CA LEU A 50 2.46 -13.51 -8.45
C LEU A 50 1.76 -14.79 -8.88
N GLY A 51 0.84 -14.70 -9.84
CA GLY A 51 0.15 -15.83 -10.47
C GLY A 51 -1.34 -15.95 -10.11
N PRO A 52 -1.72 -16.09 -8.82
CA PRO A 52 -3.11 -16.28 -8.43
C PRO A 52 -4.03 -15.14 -8.84
N GLU A 53 -5.30 -15.49 -9.08
CA GLU A 53 -6.35 -14.50 -9.27
C GLU A 53 -6.65 -13.76 -7.97
N ARG A 54 -7.10 -12.50 -8.06
CA ARG A 54 -7.38 -11.68 -6.88
C ARG A 54 -8.35 -12.36 -5.89
N SER A 55 -9.37 -13.03 -6.42
CA SER A 55 -10.35 -13.75 -5.60
C SER A 55 -9.76 -14.94 -4.83
N GLU A 56 -8.71 -15.58 -5.35
CA GLU A 56 -8.00 -16.67 -4.68
C GLU A 56 -7.19 -16.12 -3.51
N VAL A 57 -6.47 -15.02 -3.73
CA VAL A 57 -5.72 -14.32 -2.68
C VAL A 57 -6.65 -13.91 -1.55
N ASP A 58 -7.79 -13.29 -1.84
CA ASP A 58 -8.73 -12.85 -0.82
C ASP A 58 -9.27 -14.03 0.03
N ARG A 59 -9.55 -15.18 -0.60
CA ARG A 59 -9.96 -16.40 0.11
C ARG A 59 -8.87 -16.93 1.04
N VAL A 60 -7.62 -16.96 0.58
CA VAL A 60 -6.48 -17.41 1.39
C VAL A 60 -6.28 -16.48 2.58
N LEU A 61 -6.28 -15.16 2.36
CA LEU A 61 -6.10 -14.17 3.41
C LEU A 61 -7.21 -14.26 4.47
N GLU A 62 -8.45 -14.54 4.08
CA GLU A 62 -9.54 -14.76 5.03
C GLU A 62 -9.31 -16.01 5.90
N GLY A 63 -8.83 -17.10 5.30
CA GLY A 63 -8.44 -18.30 6.05
C GLY A 63 -7.33 -18.03 7.06
N VAL A 64 -6.30 -17.26 6.66
CA VAL A 64 -5.20 -16.85 7.54
C VAL A 64 -5.71 -16.02 8.72
N ARG A 65 -6.53 -14.98 8.46
CA ARG A 65 -7.10 -14.14 9.53
C ARG A 65 -7.90 -14.95 10.55
N LYS A 66 -8.73 -15.90 10.10
CA LYS A 66 -9.50 -16.77 11.01
C LYS A 66 -8.62 -17.70 11.83
N ALA A 67 -7.54 -18.21 11.24
CA ALA A 67 -6.66 -19.17 11.91
C ALA A 67 -5.71 -18.51 12.91
N THR A 68 -5.20 -17.32 12.60
CA THR A 68 -4.18 -16.64 13.42
C THR A 68 -4.75 -15.53 14.30
N GLY A 69 -5.89 -14.94 13.93
CA GLY A 69 -6.40 -13.71 14.53
C GLY A 69 -5.58 -12.45 14.20
N GLY A 70 -4.50 -12.58 13.41
CA GLY A 70 -3.62 -11.48 13.02
C GLY A 70 -4.11 -10.70 11.80
N ILE A 71 -3.46 -9.57 11.54
CA ILE A 71 -3.83 -8.66 10.45
C ILE A 71 -3.07 -9.00 9.18
N VAL A 72 -3.81 -9.26 8.09
CA VAL A 72 -3.26 -9.34 6.72
C VAL A 72 -4.31 -8.93 5.69
N SER A 73 -3.89 -8.16 4.68
CA SER A 73 -4.77 -7.65 3.61
C SER A 73 -4.01 -7.45 2.30
N VAL A 74 -4.75 -7.30 1.19
CA VAL A 74 -4.16 -6.83 -0.06
C VAL A 74 -3.96 -5.32 0.03
N ALA A 75 -2.71 -4.87 -0.08
CA ALA A 75 -2.33 -3.46 -0.08
C ALA A 75 -2.31 -2.84 -1.47
N ASN A 76 -2.00 -3.62 -2.50
CA ASN A 76 -2.00 -3.15 -3.89
C ASN A 76 -2.56 -4.21 -4.84
N ASP A 77 -3.47 -3.78 -5.71
CA ASP A 77 -3.95 -4.55 -6.86
C ASP A 77 -3.32 -3.95 -8.11
N ASN A 78 -2.17 -4.47 -8.51
CA ASN A 78 -1.35 -3.80 -9.50
C ASN A 78 -1.79 -4.17 -10.92
N CYS A 79 -2.03 -5.46 -11.17
CA CYS A 79 -2.53 -5.98 -12.43
C CYS A 79 -3.07 -7.40 -12.24
N PRO A 80 -3.80 -7.95 -13.25
CA PRO A 80 -4.23 -9.35 -13.21
C PRO A 80 -3.05 -10.29 -12.95
N GLY A 81 -3.21 -11.17 -11.96
CA GLY A 81 -2.15 -12.09 -11.51
C GLY A 81 -1.04 -11.44 -10.68
N GLN A 82 -1.13 -10.16 -10.29
CA GLN A 82 -0.15 -9.53 -9.40
C GLN A 82 -0.80 -8.58 -8.39
N CYS A 83 -0.68 -8.94 -7.11
CA CYS A 83 -1.01 -8.07 -6.00
C CYS A 83 0.13 -7.98 -4.99
N VAL A 84 0.03 -7.03 -4.07
CA VAL A 84 0.89 -6.94 -2.88
C VAL A 84 0.02 -7.13 -1.66
N ILE A 85 0.42 -8.03 -0.77
CA ILE A 85 -0.20 -8.20 0.54
C ILE A 85 0.64 -7.50 1.61
N ALA A 86 -0.02 -7.00 2.65
CA ALA A 86 0.62 -6.37 3.79
C ALA A 86 -0.09 -6.78 5.08
N GLY A 87 0.67 -6.92 6.16
CA GLY A 87 0.15 -7.36 7.44
C GLY A 87 1.24 -7.49 8.50
N GLU A 88 0.89 -8.18 9.57
CA GLU A 88 1.84 -8.63 10.59
C GLU A 88 2.83 -9.65 10.00
N LYS A 89 4.05 -9.66 10.54
CA LYS A 89 5.14 -10.53 10.10
C LYS A 89 4.98 -11.97 10.56
#